data_AF-A0A0C1JWV3-F1
#
_entry.id   AF-A0A0C1JWV3-F1
#
_cell.length_a   1.000
_cell.length_b   1.000
_cell.length_c   1.000
_cell.angle_alpha   90.00
_cell.angle_beta   90.00
_cell.angle_gamma   90.00
#
_symmetry.space_group_name_H-M   'P 1'
#
loop_
_entity.id
_entity.type
_entity.pdbx_description
1 polymer ?
#
loop_
_entity_poly.entity_id
_entity_poly.type
_entity_poly.pdbx_seq_one_letter_code
_entity_poly.pdbx_strand_id
1 'polypeptide(L)'
;MSTYVNCAIRMEGKKILDTEQVISYLQSPNLSEIKRIEIMKFVISTQELNYLISKILNVVAQKPTIPILSNFLIEAYNDELILTATDLTVGIHCHTEAKILEEGSTTLPAKRLSQLVRELTAANVEISTNTNEITTIIAGSSRFKLNGMSKTDYPSLPDL
;
A
#
# COMPACT_ATOMS: atom_id res chain seq x y z
N MET A 1 3.48 -2.91 -36.37
CA MET A 1 2.65 -1.79 -35.85
C MET A 1 1.41 -2.33 -35.11
N SER A 2 1.62 -3.24 -34.16
CA SER A 2 0.56 -3.83 -33.33
C SER A 2 1.27 -4.63 -32.25
N THR A 3 1.02 -4.33 -30.97
CA THR A 3 1.15 -5.17 -29.74
C THR A 3 1.27 -4.29 -28.47
N TYR A 4 1.73 -3.03 -28.56
CA TYR A 4 2.00 -2.20 -27.36
C TYR A 4 0.79 -1.45 -26.75
N VAL A 5 -0.38 -1.46 -27.39
CA VAL A 5 -1.50 -0.59 -26.98
C VAL A 5 -2.47 -1.28 -25.99
N ASN A 6 -2.35 -2.59 -25.76
CA ASN A 6 -3.35 -3.32 -24.98
C ASN A 6 -3.03 -3.50 -23.49
N CYS A 7 -2.00 -2.85 -22.94
CA CYS A 7 -1.66 -3.00 -21.52
C CYS A 7 -2.34 -1.98 -20.58
N ALA A 8 -2.87 -0.87 -21.09
CA ALA A 8 -3.22 0.26 -20.22
C ALA A 8 -4.59 0.87 -20.53
N ILE A 9 -5.65 0.06 -20.65
CA ILE A 9 -7.02 0.59 -20.73
C ILE A 9 -7.98 -0.33 -19.97
N ARG A 10 -7.84 -0.41 -18.64
CA ARG A 10 -8.98 -0.72 -17.77
C ARG A 10 -8.69 -0.36 -16.32
N MET A 11 -9.18 0.79 -15.86
CA MET A 11 -9.53 1.01 -14.46
C MET A 11 -10.76 1.93 -14.39
N GLU A 12 -11.83 1.41 -13.78
CA GLU A 12 -13.01 2.18 -13.42
C GLU A 12 -12.69 3.10 -12.24
N GLY A 13 -13.08 4.38 -12.33
CA GLY A 13 -13.39 5.17 -11.14
C GLY A 13 -12.65 6.49 -10.92
N LYS A 14 -11.37 6.68 -11.28
CA LYS A 14 -10.67 7.96 -11.05
C LYS A 14 -9.64 8.29 -12.15
N LYS A 15 -9.96 9.36 -12.90
CA LYS A 15 -9.19 10.10 -13.94
C LYS A 15 -8.50 9.27 -15.05
N ILE A 16 -9.13 9.25 -16.22
CA ILE A 16 -8.53 8.85 -17.49
C ILE A 16 -7.39 9.82 -17.80
N LEU A 17 -6.16 9.32 -17.95
CA LEU A 17 -5.13 10.07 -18.67
C LEU A 17 -5.44 9.90 -20.15
N ASP A 18 -5.75 11.00 -20.85
CA ASP A 18 -6.02 10.95 -22.27
C ASP A 18 -4.82 10.37 -23.03
N THR A 19 -5.09 9.72 -24.16
CA THR A 19 -4.08 9.06 -25.00
C THR A 19 -2.90 9.97 -25.32
N GLU A 20 -3.16 11.28 -25.46
CA GLU A 20 -2.16 12.32 -25.69
C GLU A 20 -1.21 12.53 -24.50
N GLN A 21 -1.71 12.44 -23.26
CA GLN A 21 -0.88 12.54 -22.06
C GLN A 21 0.04 11.34 -21.92
N VAL A 22 -0.47 10.12 -22.16
CA VAL A 22 0.34 8.89 -22.13
C VAL A 22 1.43 8.93 -23.21
N ILE A 23 1.11 9.41 -24.41
CA ILE A 23 2.07 9.55 -25.51
C ILE A 23 3.16 10.58 -25.17
N SER A 24 2.79 11.73 -24.57
CA SER A 24 3.76 12.75 -24.12
C SER A 24 4.76 12.21 -23.08
N TYR A 25 4.29 11.39 -22.13
CA TYR A 25 5.16 10.74 -21.14
C TYR A 25 6.09 9.69 -21.75
N LEU A 26 5.62 8.91 -22.74
CA LEU A 26 6.42 7.88 -23.40
C LEU A 26 7.46 8.43 -24.39
N GLN A 27 7.25 9.66 -24.88
CA GLN A 27 8.17 10.36 -25.79
C GLN A 27 9.25 11.18 -25.06
N SER A 28 9.23 11.21 -23.73
CA SER A 28 10.24 11.92 -22.94
C SER A 28 11.58 11.15 -22.97
N PRO A 29 12.70 11.77 -23.38
CA PRO A 29 13.97 11.09 -23.64
C PRO A 29 14.70 10.57 -22.38
N ASN A 30 14.12 10.74 -21.19
CA ASN A 30 14.75 10.44 -19.92
C ASN A 30 13.97 9.33 -19.18
N LEU A 31 14.37 8.07 -19.39
CA LEU A 31 13.79 6.89 -18.70
C LEU A 31 13.85 6.98 -17.17
N SER A 32 14.71 7.85 -16.62
CA SER A 32 14.87 8.06 -15.18
C SER A 32 13.77 8.92 -14.54
N GLU A 33 12.94 9.60 -15.35
CA GLU A 33 11.90 10.55 -14.92
C GLU A 33 10.47 10.04 -15.14
N ILE A 34 10.26 8.76 -15.44
CA ILE A 34 8.92 8.16 -15.35
C ILE A 34 8.53 8.24 -13.87
N LYS A 35 7.82 9.33 -13.53
CA LYS A 35 7.24 9.59 -12.22
C LYS A 35 6.44 8.34 -11.88
N ARG A 36 6.97 7.51 -10.96
CA ARG A 36 6.31 6.27 -10.57
C ARG A 36 4.90 6.63 -10.13
N ILE A 37 3.92 6.12 -10.84
CA ILE A 37 2.52 6.27 -10.46
C ILE A 37 2.36 5.56 -9.12
N GLU A 38 2.05 6.33 -8.09
CA GLU A 38 1.72 5.83 -6.76
C GLU A 38 0.22 5.50 -6.76
N ILE A 39 -0.15 4.29 -6.34
CA ILE A 39 -1.54 3.80 -6.23
C ILE A 39 -2.08 3.97 -4.81
N MET A 40 -1.23 4.40 -3.88
CA MET A 40 -1.57 4.71 -2.49
C MET A 40 -0.44 5.56 -1.93
N LYS A 41 -0.76 6.63 -1.20
CA LYS A 41 0.22 7.47 -0.52
C LYS A 41 -0.38 8.12 0.71
N PHE A 42 0.28 8.00 1.85
CA PHE A 42 -0.15 8.66 3.09
C PHE A 42 1.03 9.02 4.01
N VAL A 43 0.76 9.91 4.95
CA VAL A 43 1.67 10.27 6.04
C VAL A 43 0.95 10.08 7.36
N ILE A 44 1.59 9.38 8.29
CA ILE A 44 1.08 9.09 9.63
C ILE A 44 2.18 9.29 10.68
N SER A 45 1.80 9.55 11.93
CA SER A 45 2.78 9.54 13.02
C SER A 45 3.32 8.11 13.22
N THR A 46 4.63 8.01 13.50
CA THR A 46 5.27 6.73 13.77
C THR A 46 4.70 6.06 15.02
N GLN A 47 4.27 6.87 16.01
CA GLN A 47 3.65 6.38 17.24
C GLN A 47 2.30 5.72 16.97
N GLU A 48 1.43 6.36 16.17
CA GLU A 48 0.12 5.79 15.85
C GLU A 48 0.25 4.55 14.97
N LEU A 49 1.13 4.57 13.97
CA LEU A 49 1.34 3.37 13.14
C LEU A 49 1.83 2.18 13.99
N ASN A 50 2.75 2.41 14.94
CA ASN A 50 3.17 1.37 15.88
C ASN A 50 2.00 0.87 16.75
N TYR A 51 1.16 1.79 17.24
CA TYR A 51 0.00 1.46 18.06
C TYR A 51 -0.97 0.55 17.28
N LEU A 52 -1.38 0.92 16.07
CA LEU A 52 -2.27 0.12 15.22
C LEU A 52 -1.70 -1.27 14.94
N ILE A 53 -0.43 -1.33 14.50
CA ILE A 53 0.24 -2.60 14.22
C ILE A 53 0.24 -3.50 15.46
N SER A 54 0.51 -2.95 16.65
CA SER A 54 0.55 -3.73 17.89
C SER A 54 -0.79 -4.37 18.26
N LYS A 55 -1.91 -3.77 17.86
CA LYS A 55 -3.26 -4.28 18.13
C LYS A 55 -3.60 -5.50 17.28
N ILE A 56 -3.17 -5.51 16.03
CA ILE A 56 -3.60 -6.52 15.05
C ILE A 56 -2.55 -7.58 14.74
N LEU A 57 -1.28 -7.37 15.10
CA LEU A 57 -0.19 -8.27 14.75
C LEU A 57 -0.40 -9.71 15.21
N ASN A 58 -1.00 -9.92 16.38
CA ASN A 58 -1.21 -11.25 16.95
C ASN A 58 -2.25 -12.09 16.20
N VAL A 59 -3.09 -11.47 15.36
CA VAL A 59 -4.05 -12.17 14.50
C VAL A 59 -3.34 -12.83 13.32
N VAL A 60 -2.18 -12.31 12.93
CA VAL A 60 -1.45 -12.82 11.76
C VAL A 60 -0.81 -14.16 12.08
N ALA A 61 -1.31 -15.21 11.42
CA ALA A 61 -0.74 -16.54 11.52
C ALA A 61 0.73 -16.55 11.08
N GLN A 62 1.59 -17.28 11.82
CA GLN A 62 3.01 -17.32 11.50
C GLN A 62 3.35 -18.10 10.22
N LYS A 63 2.52 -19.09 9.88
CA LYS A 63 2.64 -19.98 8.72
C LYS A 63 1.23 -20.27 8.17
N PRO A 64 0.59 -19.28 7.53
CA PRO A 64 -0.75 -19.48 6.99
C PRO A 64 -0.69 -20.40 5.77
N THR A 65 -1.74 -21.19 5.54
CA THR A 65 -1.91 -21.97 4.31
C THR A 65 -2.02 -21.05 3.08
N ILE A 66 -2.68 -19.89 3.25
CA ILE A 66 -2.80 -18.87 2.21
C ILE A 66 -1.74 -17.78 2.47
N PRO A 67 -0.72 -17.62 1.61
CA PRO A 67 0.42 -16.74 1.88
C PRO A 67 0.06 -15.28 2.18
N ILE A 68 -0.97 -14.73 1.51
CA ILE A 68 -1.37 -13.34 1.68
C ILE A 68 -1.90 -13.02 3.08
N LEU A 69 -2.36 -14.03 3.83
CA LEU A 69 -2.77 -13.87 5.23
C LEU A 69 -1.59 -13.58 6.17
N SER A 70 -0.35 -13.66 5.69
CA SER A 70 0.83 -13.17 6.41
C SER A 70 1.04 -11.65 6.27
N ASN A 71 0.20 -10.99 5.45
CA ASN A 71 0.21 -9.56 5.24
C ASN A 71 -0.90 -8.87 6.04
N PHE A 72 -0.67 -7.60 6.39
CA PHE A 72 -1.74 -6.68 6.70
C PHE A 72 -2.34 -6.16 5.41
N LEU A 73 -3.67 -6.06 5.35
CA LEU A 73 -4.35 -5.22 4.36
C LEU A 73 -4.34 -3.78 4.88
N ILE A 74 -3.93 -2.84 4.03
CA ILE A 74 -3.83 -1.42 4.34
C ILE A 74 -4.67 -0.67 3.33
N GLU A 75 -5.58 0.17 3.82
CA GLU A 75 -6.50 0.95 3.01
C GLU A 75 -6.45 2.39 3.47
N ALA A 76 -6.26 3.30 2.51
CA ALA A 76 -6.16 4.73 2.72
C ALA A 76 -7.32 5.41 1.97
N TYR A 77 -8.27 5.97 2.71
CA TYR A 77 -9.49 6.54 2.15
C TYR A 77 -10.08 7.61 3.08
N ASN A 78 -10.58 8.73 2.55
CA ASN A 78 -11.25 9.79 3.32
C ASN A 78 -10.51 10.26 4.60
N ASP A 79 -9.21 10.55 4.50
CA ASP A 79 -8.37 10.96 5.64
C ASP A 79 -8.24 9.91 6.77
N GLU A 80 -8.67 8.68 6.51
CA GLU A 80 -8.53 7.53 7.40
C GLU A 80 -7.59 6.47 6.81
N LEU A 81 -6.79 5.88 7.69
CA LEU A 81 -5.98 4.71 7.42
C LEU A 81 -6.57 3.52 8.15
N ILE A 82 -6.97 2.49 7.40
CA ILE A 82 -7.53 1.25 7.92
C ILE A 82 -6.49 0.14 7.75
N LEU A 83 -6.16 -0.53 8.86
CA LEU A 83 -5.32 -1.71 8.88
C LEU A 83 -6.16 -2.92 9.27
N THR A 84 -6.00 -3.99 8.50
CA THR A 84 -6.80 -5.20 8.62
C THR A 84 -5.89 -6.43 8.69
N ALA A 85 -6.18 -7.33 9.62
CA ALA A 85 -5.53 -8.63 9.74
C ALA A 85 -6.58 -9.73 9.95
N THR A 86 -6.38 -10.89 9.34
CA THR A 86 -7.25 -12.06 9.52
C THR A 86 -6.52 -13.39 9.37
N ASP A 87 -7.04 -14.42 10.04
CA ASP A 87 -6.69 -15.83 9.81
C ASP A 87 -7.87 -16.64 9.23
N LEU A 88 -8.87 -15.96 8.67
CA LEU A 88 -10.18 -16.48 8.21
C LEU A 88 -11.14 -16.94 9.31
N THR A 89 -10.69 -17.03 10.56
CA THR A 89 -11.54 -17.35 11.71
C THR A 89 -11.84 -16.08 12.51
N VAL A 90 -10.82 -15.24 12.69
CA VAL A 90 -10.87 -13.95 13.35
C VAL A 90 -10.37 -12.89 12.38
N GLY A 91 -11.11 -11.79 12.27
CA GLY A 91 -10.70 -10.58 11.55
C GLY A 91 -10.68 -9.42 12.52
N ILE A 92 -9.62 -8.60 12.49
CA ILE A 92 -9.56 -7.34 13.23
C ILE A 92 -9.26 -6.21 12.26
N HIS A 93 -10.05 -5.15 12.39
CA HIS A 93 -9.87 -3.88 11.70
C HIS A 93 -9.53 -2.80 12.73
N CYS A 94 -8.53 -1.99 12.43
CA CYS A 94 -8.17 -0.80 13.20
C CYS A 94 -8.08 0.38 12.25
N HIS A 95 -8.69 1.49 12.61
CA HIS A 95 -8.62 2.73 11.84
C HIS A 95 -7.99 3.85 12.67
N THR A 96 -7.42 4.83 11.98
CA THR A 96 -6.90 6.06 12.58
C THR A 96 -6.87 7.16 11.54
N GLU A 97 -6.88 8.40 11.99
CA GLU A 97 -6.68 9.56 11.12
C GLU A 97 -5.25 9.57 10.58
N ALA A 98 -5.12 9.79 9.27
CA ALA A 98 -3.84 9.93 8.60
C ALA A 98 -3.95 10.94 7.47
N LYS A 99 -2.85 11.60 7.13
CA LYS A 99 -2.83 12.51 5.99
C LYS A 99 -2.78 11.67 4.71
N ILE A 100 -3.92 11.48 4.05
CA ILE A 100 -3.99 10.74 2.80
C ILE A 100 -3.65 11.69 1.64
N LEU A 101 -2.66 11.30 0.84
CA LEU A 101 -2.19 12.06 -0.32
C LEU A 101 -2.64 11.43 -1.63
N GLU A 102 -2.75 10.10 -1.65
CA GLU A 102 -3.33 9.31 -2.73
C GLU A 102 -4.10 8.16 -2.09
N GLU A 103 -5.41 8.13 -2.34
CA GLU A 103 -6.26 7.04 -1.85
C GLU A 103 -5.92 5.73 -2.56
N GLY A 104 -6.10 4.63 -1.84
CA GLY A 104 -5.89 3.32 -2.42
C GLY A 104 -5.65 2.26 -1.36
N SER A 105 -5.06 1.17 -1.78
CA SER A 105 -4.84 0.03 -0.89
C SER A 105 -3.68 -0.82 -1.35
N THR A 106 -3.05 -1.51 -0.41
CA THR A 106 -2.06 -2.55 -0.68
C THR A 106 -2.07 -3.56 0.45
N THR A 107 -1.29 -4.62 0.32
CA THR A 107 -1.02 -5.53 1.43
C THR A 107 0.48 -5.56 1.72
N LEU A 108 0.88 -5.53 2.99
CA LEU A 108 2.30 -5.54 3.39
C LEU A 108 2.63 -6.68 4.33
N PRO A 109 3.81 -7.33 4.21
CA PRO A 109 4.22 -8.39 5.12
C PRO A 109 4.24 -7.90 6.58
N ALA A 110 3.34 -8.45 7.39
CA ALA A 110 3.01 -7.90 8.71
C ALA A 110 4.22 -7.85 9.64
N LYS A 111 4.97 -8.97 9.71
CA LYS A 111 6.17 -9.07 10.55
C LYS A 111 7.28 -8.11 10.10
N ARG A 112 7.47 -7.95 8.78
CA ARG A 112 8.51 -7.06 8.25
C ARG A 112 8.16 -5.60 8.50
N LEU A 113 6.90 -5.22 8.25
CA LEU A 113 6.41 -3.88 8.54
C LEU A 113 6.53 -3.56 10.04
N SER A 114 6.10 -4.48 10.91
CA SER A 114 6.19 -4.30 12.36
C SER A 114 7.63 -4.12 12.85
N GLN A 115 8.57 -4.95 12.38
CA GLN A 115 9.98 -4.81 12.74
C GLN A 115 10.55 -3.45 12.30
N LEU A 116 10.31 -3.07 11.05
CA LEU A 116 10.78 -1.81 10.48
C LEU A 116 10.23 -0.62 11.26
N VAL A 117 8.91 -0.57 11.48
CA VAL A 117 8.25 0.57 12.12
C VAL A 117 8.67 0.75 13.59
N ARG A 118 9.07 -0.33 14.28
CA ARG A 118 9.65 -0.27 15.63
C ARG A 118 11.06 0.30 15.67
N GLU A 119 11.80 0.23 14.56
CA GLU A 119 13.18 0.74 14.44
C GLU A 119 13.22 2.22 13.99
N LEU A 120 12.09 2.77 13.54
CA LEU A 120 12.01 4.15 13.10
C LEU A 120 12.09 5.13 14.27
N THR A 121 12.94 6.15 14.13
CA THR A 121 13.11 7.23 15.12
C THR A 121 12.43 8.54 14.70
N ALA A 122 12.03 8.67 13.44
CA ALA A 122 11.35 9.86 12.94
C ALA A 122 9.94 9.97 13.54
N ALA A 123 9.46 11.20 13.76
CA ALA A 123 8.13 11.44 14.30
C ALA A 123 6.99 11.02 13.34
N ASN A 124 7.23 11.16 12.04
CA ASN A 124 6.28 10.82 10.99
C ASN A 124 6.92 9.87 9.97
N VAL A 125 6.07 9.07 9.33
CA VAL A 125 6.43 8.16 8.26
C VAL A 125 5.54 8.41 7.05
N GLU A 126 6.17 8.55 5.88
CA GLU A 126 5.51 8.56 4.58
C GLU A 126 5.57 7.15 3.99
N ILE A 127 4.41 6.64 3.58
CA ILE A 127 4.28 5.33 2.93
C ILE A 127 3.63 5.55 1.58
N SER A 128 4.27 5.05 0.53
CA SER A 128 3.74 5.09 -0.83
C SER A 128 3.91 3.77 -1.56
N THR A 129 2.88 3.34 -2.29
CA THR A 129 2.88 2.10 -3.06
C THR A 129 2.74 2.42 -4.53
N ASN A 130 3.50 1.75 -5.39
CA ASN A 130 3.37 1.91 -6.84
C ASN A 130 2.56 0.79 -7.49
N THR A 131 2.32 0.91 -8.78
CA THR A 131 1.58 -0.07 -9.61
C THR A 131 2.15 -1.49 -9.60
N ASN A 132 3.38 -1.68 -9.13
CA ASN A 132 4.05 -2.99 -9.06
C ASN A 132 4.00 -3.58 -7.63
N GLU A 133 3.12 -3.05 -6.77
CA GLU A 133 2.99 -3.41 -5.35
C GLU A 133 4.29 -3.20 -4.55
N ILE A 134 5.22 -2.36 -5.04
CA ILE A 134 6.42 -2.00 -4.30
C ILE A 134 6.09 -0.79 -3.45
N THR A 135 6.14 -0.98 -2.14
CA THR A 135 5.88 0.05 -1.15
C THR A 135 7.19 0.64 -0.65
N THR A 136 7.32 1.96 -0.79
CA THR A 136 8.41 2.75 -0.25
C THR A 136 7.98 3.35 1.08
N ILE A 137 8.82 3.19 2.10
CA ILE A 137 8.62 3.74 3.44
C ILE A 137 9.75 4.73 3.71
N ILE A 138 9.41 5.99 3.97
CA ILE A 138 10.36 7.08 4.21
C ILE A 138 10.10 7.66 5.59
N ALA A 139 11.15 7.72 6.41
CA ALA A 139 11.09 8.23 7.77
C ALA A 139 12.38 8.99 8.07
N GLY A 140 12.32 10.33 8.06
CA GLY A 140 13.52 11.17 8.15
C GLY A 140 14.50 10.89 7.00
N SER A 141 15.72 10.50 7.32
CA SER A 141 16.76 10.12 6.33
C SER A 141 16.69 8.65 5.89
N SER A 142 15.87 7.83 6.56
CA SER A 142 15.75 6.40 6.27
C SER A 142 14.74 6.15 5.15
N ARG A 143 15.10 5.25 4.23
CA ARG A 143 14.25 4.81 3.13
C ARG A 143 14.30 3.30 3.00
N PHE A 144 13.14 2.67 3.03
CA PHE A 144 12.98 1.23 2.91
C PHE A 144 12.03 0.89 1.76
N LYS A 145 12.11 -0.36 1.30
CA LYS A 145 11.17 -0.92 0.33
C LYS A 145 10.66 -2.26 0.85
N LEU A 146 9.35 -2.44 0.76
CA LEU A 146 8.68 -3.71 1.00
C LEU A 146 7.90 -4.08 -0.26
N ASN A 147 7.95 -5.36 -0.62
CA ASN A 147 7.09 -5.89 -1.66
C ASN A 147 5.78 -6.31 -1.02
N GLY A 148 4.71 -5.70 -1.47
CA GLY A 148 3.36 -6.08 -1.13
C GLY A 148 2.80 -7.16 -2.04
N MET A 149 1.52 -7.44 -1.85
CA MET A 149 0.69 -8.20 -2.77
C MET A 149 -0.59 -7.40 -3.05
N SER A 150 -1.23 -7.68 -4.19
CA SER A 150 -2.44 -6.96 -4.56
C SER A 150 -3.57 -7.21 -3.58
N LYS A 151 -4.37 -6.18 -3.28
CA LYS A 151 -5.59 -6.30 -2.46
C LYS A 151 -6.57 -7.32 -3.03
N THR A 152 -6.62 -7.50 -4.35
CA THR A 152 -7.56 -8.45 -5.00
C THR A 152 -7.34 -9.90 -4.58
N ASP A 153 -6.13 -10.24 -4.14
CA ASP A 153 -5.79 -11.56 -3.66
C ASP A 153 -6.17 -11.74 -2.18
N TYR A 154 -6.46 -10.64 -1.46
CA TYR A 154 -6.82 -10.68 -0.04
C TYR A 154 -8.27 -11.16 0.09
N PRO A 155 -8.56 -12.11 0.99
CA PRO A 155 -9.90 -12.64 1.14
C PRO A 155 -10.89 -11.54 1.52
N SER A 156 -12.07 -11.56 0.89
CA SER A 156 -13.18 -10.71 1.30
C SER A 156 -13.54 -11.04 2.74
N LEU A 157 -13.51 -10.03 3.58
CA LEU A 157 -13.97 -10.14 4.95
C LEU A 157 -15.50 -10.01 4.97
N PRO A 158 -16.18 -10.73 5.88
CA PRO A 158 -17.61 -10.61 6.02
C PRO A 158 -17.97 -9.15 6.38
N ASP A 159 -19.05 -8.65 5.77
CA ASP A 159 -19.63 -7.36 6.15
C ASP A 159 -20.05 -7.44 7.63
N LEU A 160 -19.64 -6.44 8.42
CA LEU A 160 -19.98 -6.31 9.84
C LEU A 160 -21.44 -5.87 10.04
#